data_AF-A0A8B4CEC0-F1
#
_entry.id   AF-A0A8B4CEC0-F1
#
_cell.length_a   1.000
_cell.length_b   1.000
_cell.length_c   1.000
_cell.angle_alpha   90.00
_cell.angle_beta   90.00
_cell.angle_gamma   90.00
#
_symmetry.space_group_name_H-M   'P 1'
#
loop_
_entity.id
_entity.type
_entity.pdbx_description
1 polymer ?
#
loop_
_entity_poly.entity_id
_entity_poly.type
_entity_poly.pdbx_seq_one_letter_code
_entity_poly.pdbx_strand_id
1 'polypeptide(L)' 'MKKISLPKIGIRPVIDGRRMGVRESLEEQTMNMAKATAALLTEKLRHACGAAVECVISDTCIAGMAEAAACEEKFSS' A
#
# COMPACT_ATOMS: atom_id res chain seq x y z
N MET A 1 21.27 -20.95 5.03
CA MET A 1 21.47 -19.52 5.36
C MET A 1 20.11 -18.85 5.41
N LYS A 2 19.70 -18.26 6.54
CA LYS A 2 18.44 -17.50 6.62
C LYS A 2 18.62 -16.21 5.82
N LYS A 3 17.86 -16.05 4.73
CA LYS A 3 17.80 -14.79 3.98
C LYS A 3 17.11 -13.78 4.90
N ILE A 4 17.85 -12.83 5.46
CA ILE A 4 17.26 -11.75 6.25
C ILE A 4 16.70 -10.75 5.23
N SER A 5 15.41 -10.84 4.93
CA SER A 5 14.70 -9.79 4.20
C SER A 5 14.46 -8.62 5.16
N LEU A 6 14.75 -7.41 4.70
CA LEU A 6 14.41 -6.20 5.46
C LEU A 6 12.88 -6.06 5.51
N PRO A 7 12.32 -5.53 6.62
CA PRO A 7 10.89 -5.34 6.73
C PRO A 7 10.39 -4.31 5.70
N LYS A 8 9.20 -4.54 5.16
CA LYS A 8 8.55 -3.64 4.20
C LYS A 8 7.40 -2.89 4.87
N ILE A 9 7.02 -1.75 4.30
CA ILE A 9 5.87 -0.95 4.76
C ILE A 9 4.68 -1.23 3.84
N GLY A 10 3.62 -1.82 4.38
CA GLY A 10 2.36 -2.02 3.67
C GLY A 10 1.51 -0.74 3.65
N ILE A 11 1.05 -0.32 2.47
CA ILE A 11 0.21 0.87 2.27
C ILE A 11 -1.15 0.44 1.73
N ARG A 12 -2.20 0.80 2.46
CA ARG A 12 -3.59 0.39 2.22
C ARG A 12 -4.43 1.59 1.80
N PRO A 13 -4.65 1.83 0.49
CA PRO A 13 -5.54 2.89 0.01
C PRO A 13 -7.01 2.53 0.33
N VAL A 14 -7.56 3.06 1.42
CA VAL A 14 -8.96 2.84 1.81
C VAL A 14 -9.87 3.86 1.11
N ILE A 15 -11.00 3.40 0.60
CA ILE A 15 -11.92 4.20 -0.21
C ILE A 15 -13.37 3.97 0.20
N ASP A 16 -14.26 4.89 -0.16
CA ASP A 16 -15.70 4.69 -0.10
C ASP A 16 -16.14 3.59 -1.08
N GLY A 17 -16.92 2.61 -0.60
CA GLY A 17 -17.43 1.50 -1.40
C GLY A 17 -18.65 1.79 -2.23
N ARG A 18 -19.31 2.93 -2.02
CA ARG A 18 -20.52 3.31 -2.76
C ARG A 18 -20.20 3.47 -4.25
N ARG A 19 -20.89 2.71 -5.08
CA ARG A 19 -20.82 2.78 -6.55
C ARG A 19 -21.74 3.88 -7.08
N MET A 20 -21.87 3.97 -8.41
CA MET A 20 -22.69 4.96 -9.11
C MET A 20 -22.13 6.38 -9.03
N GLY A 21 -20.81 6.52 -9.10
CA GLY A 21 -20.11 7.80 -9.26
C GLY A 21 -19.29 8.22 -8.05
N VAL A 22 -19.55 7.68 -6.86
CA VAL A 22 -18.79 8.02 -5.65
C VAL A 22 -17.41 7.36 -5.66
N ARG A 23 -17.35 6.03 -5.71
CA ARG A 23 -16.07 5.31 -5.73
C ARG A 23 -15.25 5.65 -6.98
N GLU A 24 -15.89 5.68 -8.14
CA GLU A 24 -15.23 5.92 -9.42
C GLU A 24 -14.53 7.29 -9.47
N SER A 25 -15.08 8.31 -8.81
CA SER A 25 -14.46 9.64 -8.72
C SER A 25 -13.31 9.74 -7.73
N LEU A 26 -13.17 8.77 -6.82
CA LEU A 26 -12.16 8.78 -5.76
C LEU A 26 -10.97 7.84 -6.04
N GLU A 27 -11.15 6.79 -6.85
CA GLU A 27 -10.15 5.72 -7.08
C GLU A 27 -8.77 6.27 -7.45
N GLU A 28 -8.69 7.17 -8.43
CA GLU A 28 -7.42 7.73 -8.88
C GLU A 28 -6.72 8.52 -7.77
N GLN A 29 -7.45 9.41 -7.10
CA GLN A 29 -6.91 10.24 -6.04
C GLN A 29 -6.43 9.38 -4.86
N THR A 30 -7.24 8.41 -4.42
CA THR A 30 -6.91 7.52 -3.30
C THR A 30 -5.66 6.68 -3.62
N MET A 31 -5.55 6.13 -4.84
CA MET A 31 -4.37 5.37 -5.24
C MET A 31 -3.13 6.27 -5.39
N ASN A 32 -3.28 7.50 -5.88
CA ASN A 32 -2.19 8.45 -5.99
C ASN A 32 -1.65 8.90 -4.62
N MET A 33 -2.50 9.00 -3.59
CA MET A 33 -2.05 9.22 -2.21
C MET A 33 -1.18 8.06 -1.70
N ALA A 34 -1.53 6.81 -2.01
CA ALA A 34 -0.72 5.65 -1.64
C ALA A 34 0.64 5.66 -2.35
N LYS A 35 0.67 5.96 -3.65
CA LYS A 35 1.91 6.08 -4.44
C LYS A 35 2.81 7.22 -3.94
N ALA A 36 2.23 8.40 -3.67
CA ALA A 36 2.97 9.54 -3.13
C ALA A 36 3.59 9.22 -1.76
N THR A 37 2.83 8.52 -0.91
CA THR A 37 3.33 8.05 0.40
C THR A 37 4.49 7.07 0.23
N ALA A 38 4.36 6.09 -0.66
CA ALA A 38 5.44 5.13 -0.94
C ALA A 38 6.72 5.82 -1.42
N ALA A 39 6.59 6.77 -2.34
CA ALA A 39 7.70 7.56 -2.86
C ALA A 39 8.38 8.37 -1.76
N LEU A 40 7.60 9.08 -0.94
CA LEU A 40 8.12 9.88 0.18
C LEU A 40 8.91 9.03 1.18
N LEU A 41 8.35 7.89 1.61
CA LEU A 41 8.99 7.01 2.58
C LEU A 41 10.29 6.42 2.02
N THR A 42 10.24 5.92 0.78
CA THR A 42 11.42 5.36 0.10
C THR A 42 12.51 6.42 -0.09
N GLU A 43 12.14 7.66 -0.40
CA GLU A 43 13.09 8.76 -0.58
C GLU A 43 13.76 9.14 0.75
N LYS A 44 12.97 9.32 1.82
CA LYS A 44 13.43 9.96 3.07
C LYS A 44 13.94 9.01 4.14
N LEU A 45 13.51 7.74 4.14
CA LEU A 45 13.85 6.79 5.21
C LEU A 45 14.80 5.70 4.72
N ARG A 46 15.66 5.25 5.65
CA ARG A 46 16.58 4.13 5.45
C ARG A 46 16.45 3.16 6.62
N HIS A 47 16.69 1.87 6.35
CA HIS A 47 16.97 0.90 7.40
C HIS A 47 18.30 1.24 8.08
N ALA A 48 18.55 0.66 9.26
CA ALA A 48 19.81 0.87 10.00
C ALA A 48 21.07 0.46 9.20
N CYS A 49 20.91 -0.45 8.22
CA CYS A 49 21.98 -0.84 7.32
C CYS A 49 22.21 0.11 6.12
N GLY A 50 21.46 1.22 6.04
CA GLY A 50 21.56 2.22 4.97
C GLY A 50 20.74 1.92 3.71
N ALA A 51 20.12 0.74 3.60
CA ALA A 51 19.22 0.41 2.49
C ALA A 51 17.93 1.27 2.55
N ALA A 52 17.39 1.64 1.38
CA ALA A 52 16.08 2.30 1.28
C ALA A 52 14.96 1.39 1.81
N VAL A 53 13.97 1.98 2.47
CA VAL A 53 12.79 1.22 2.88
C VAL A 53 11.98 0.82 1.65
N GLU A 54 11.52 -0.42 1.62
CA GLU A 54 10.60 -0.89 0.58
C GLU A 54 9.16 -0.69 1.03
N CYS A 55 8.31 -0.20 0.11
CA CYS A 55 6.87 -0.08 0.32
C CYS A 55 6.13 -1.07 -0.57
N VAL A 56 5.05 -1.66 -0.06
CA VAL A 56 4.14 -2.53 -0.81
C VAL A 56 2.76 -1.90 -0.76
N ILE A 57 2.16 -1.62 -1.92
CA ILE A 57 0.81 -1.04 -2.00
C ILE A 57 -0.18 -2.16 -2.35
N SER A 58 -1.38 -2.13 -1.76
CA SER A 58 -2.51 -2.98 -2.19
C SER A 58 -2.76 -2.87 -3.69
N ASP A 59 -3.17 -3.95 -4.35
CA ASP A 59 -3.46 -3.93 -5.81
C ASP A 59 -4.68 -3.09 -6.15
N THR A 60 -5.64 -3.00 -5.23
CA THR A 60 -6.86 -2.21 -5.37
C THR A 60 -7.05 -1.31 -4.16
N CYS A 61 -7.86 -0.26 -4.34
CA CYS A 61 -8.44 0.44 -3.20
C CYS A 61 -9.36 -0.49 -2.40
N ILE A 62 -9.47 -0.23 -1.10
CA ILE A 62 -10.11 -1.10 -0.12
C ILE A 62 -11.36 -0.41 0.41
N ALA A 63 -12.52 -0.92 0.06
CA ALA A 63 -13.82 -0.45 0.52
C ALA A 63 -14.52 -1.44 1.46
N GLY A 64 -14.02 -2.67 1.56
CA GLY A 64 -14.65 -3.70 2.39
C GLY A 64 -13.74 -4.89 2.70
N MET A 65 -14.32 -5.88 3.36
CA MET A 65 -13.59 -7.03 3.91
C MET A 65 -12.89 -7.88 2.86
N ALA A 66 -13.50 -8.07 1.67
CA ALA A 66 -12.91 -8.88 0.60
C ALA A 66 -11.59 -8.28 0.08
N GLU A 67 -11.60 -6.97 -0.24
CA GLU A 67 -10.39 -6.26 -0.69
C GLU A 67 -9.36 -6.15 0.44
N ALA A 68 -9.82 -6.01 1.69
CA ALA A 68 -8.95 -6.00 2.86
C ALA A 68 -8.22 -7.34 3.03
N ALA A 69 -8.91 -8.47 2.82
CA ALA A 69 -8.31 -9.81 2.89
C ALA A 69 -7.32 -10.06 1.75
N ALA A 70 -7.65 -9.66 0.51
CA ALA A 70 -6.72 -9.76 -0.62
C ALA A 70 -5.44 -8.93 -0.40
N CYS A 71 -5.57 -7.73 0.18
CA CYS A 71 -4.43 -6.92 0.59
C CYS A 71 -3.57 -7.62 1.66
N GLU A 72 -4.19 -8.28 2.63
CA GLU A 72 -3.48 -9.02 3.68
C GLU A 72 -2.72 -10.22 3.12
N GLU A 73 -3.33 -10.97 2.21
CA GLU A 73 -2.70 -12.09 1.51
C GLU A 73 -1.44 -11.62 0.76
N LYS A 74 -1.53 -10.49 0.04
CA LYS A 74 -0.39 -9.87 -0.61
C LYS A 74 0.71 -9.46 0.38
N PHE A 75 0.35 -8.94 1.54
CA PHE A 75 1.32 -8.45 2.53
C PHE A 75 1.99 -9.56 3.34
N SER A 76 1.31 -10.70 3.47
CA SER A 76 1.81 -11.90 4.15
C SER A 76 2.73 -12.76 3.29
N SER A 77 2.83 -12.46 1.99
CA SER A 77 3.63 -13.18 0.99
C SER A 77 5.05 -12.61 0.86
#